data_AF-A0A949XZN6-F1
#
_entry.id   AF-A0A949XZN6-F1
#
_cell.length_a   1.000
_cell.length_b   1.000
_cell.length_c   1.000
_cell.angle_alpha   90.00
_cell.angle_beta   90.00
_cell.angle_gamma   90.00
#
_symmetry.space_group_name_H-M   'P 1'
#
loop_
_entity.id
_entity.type
_entity.pdbx_description
1 polymer ?
#
loop_
_entity_poly.entity_id
_entity_poly.type
_entity_poly.pdbx_seq_one_letter_code
_entity_poly.pdbx_strand_id
1 'polypeptide(L)'
;MPDSSVRELSRQWVDRLAPYRQHRNDEHLEALVEETLSYAGSQLAGELSQSEYWSKAPLARCVAALLFLVDRGIVNRVAHQGVRVFEPTEGAEAWVSETEALAPYRAPTLELIASLRREQARRSRPTRP
;
A
#
# COMPACT_ATOMS: atom_id res chain seq x y z
N MET A 1 14.54 5.05 -10.92
CA MET A 1 13.49 5.33 -11.92
C MET A 1 12.23 4.61 -11.48
N PRO A 2 11.11 5.31 -11.22
CA PRO A 2 9.87 4.67 -10.83
C PRO A 2 9.44 3.68 -11.92
N ASP A 3 8.98 2.50 -11.50
CA ASP A 3 8.48 1.48 -12.40
C ASP A 3 7.27 2.01 -13.19
N SER A 4 7.14 1.59 -14.45
CA SER A 4 6.13 2.11 -15.40
C SER A 4 4.71 2.06 -14.84
N SER A 5 4.38 1.01 -14.08
CA SER A 5 3.06 0.81 -13.47
C SER A 5 2.72 1.83 -12.39
N VAL A 6 3.70 2.29 -11.61
CA VAL A 6 3.48 3.28 -10.54
C VAL A 6 3.22 4.66 -11.14
N ARG A 7 3.96 5.03 -12.20
CA ARG A 7 3.74 6.29 -12.94
C ARG A 7 2.40 6.30 -13.68
N GLU A 8 1.94 5.16 -14.15
CA GLU A 8 0.64 5.06 -14.81
C GLU A 8 -0.51 5.20 -13.81
N LEU A 9 -0.41 4.54 -12.65
CA LEU A 9 -1.43 4.59 -11.61
C LEU A 9 -1.47 5.94 -10.87
N SER A 10 -0.33 6.63 -10.74
CA SER A 10 -0.31 7.97 -10.14
C SER A 10 -1.09 9.03 -10.93
N ARG A 11 -1.29 8.82 -12.23
CA ARG A 11 -2.14 9.69 -13.07
C ARG A 11 -3.61 9.61 -12.69
N GLN A 12 -4.04 8.52 -12.05
CA GLN A 12 -5.41 8.25 -11.66
C GLN A 12 -5.73 8.70 -10.23
N TRP A 13 -4.76 9.23 -9.48
CA TRP A 13 -5.00 9.75 -8.14
C TRP A 13 -5.81 11.04 -8.20
N VAL A 14 -6.94 11.03 -7.50
CA VAL A 14 -7.92 12.14 -7.51
C VAL A 14 -8.30 12.60 -6.11
N ASP A 15 -7.85 11.89 -5.08
CA ASP A 15 -8.26 12.11 -3.70
C ASP A 15 -7.05 12.54 -2.84
N ARG A 16 -6.66 11.73 -1.83
CA ARG A 16 -5.67 12.12 -0.81
C ARG A 16 -4.26 12.32 -1.37
N LEU A 17 -3.93 11.67 -2.49
CA LEU A 17 -2.64 11.81 -3.17
C LEU A 17 -2.69 12.76 -4.37
N ALA A 18 -3.84 13.36 -4.68
CA ALA A 18 -3.97 14.36 -5.74
C ALA A 18 -2.93 15.51 -5.66
N PRO A 19 -2.52 16.01 -4.46
CA PRO A 19 -1.49 17.04 -4.37
C PRO A 19 -0.14 16.62 -4.95
N TYR A 20 0.23 15.33 -4.86
CA TYR A 20 1.50 14.81 -5.38
C TYR A 20 1.57 14.85 -6.91
N ARG A 21 0.42 14.91 -7.60
CA ARG A 21 0.34 15.10 -9.05
C ARG A 21 0.58 16.56 -9.46
N GLN A 22 0.22 17.50 -8.60
CA GLN A 22 0.23 18.93 -8.91
C GLN A 22 1.58 19.59 -8.61
N HIS A 23 2.45 18.91 -7.86
CA HIS A 23 3.81 19.35 -7.66
C HIS A 23 4.58 19.30 -8.98
N ARG A 24 5.15 20.44 -9.39
CA ARG A 24 6.08 20.52 -10.54
C ARG A 24 7.39 19.75 -10.33
N ASN A 25 7.63 19.28 -9.10
CA ASN A 25 8.84 18.58 -8.71
C ASN A 25 8.49 17.11 -8.44
N ASP A 26 8.97 16.23 -9.32
CA ASP A 26 8.77 14.78 -9.23
C ASP A 26 9.41 14.19 -7.96
N GLU A 27 10.33 14.91 -7.30
CA GLU A 27 11.00 14.47 -6.06
C GLU A 27 10.02 14.06 -4.95
N HIS A 28 8.88 14.75 -4.80
CA HIS A 28 7.89 14.38 -3.79
C HIS A 28 7.17 13.08 -4.12
N LEU A 29 6.91 12.82 -5.40
CA LEU A 29 6.35 11.57 -5.87
C LEU A 29 7.37 10.44 -5.74
N GLU A 30 8.61 10.69 -6.13
CA GLU A 30 9.70 9.73 -6.01
C GLU A 30 9.94 9.35 -4.55
N ALA A 31 9.99 10.33 -3.64
CA ALA A 31 10.11 10.07 -2.21
C ALA A 31 8.93 9.22 -1.66
N LEU A 32 7.70 9.48 -2.10
CA LEU A 32 6.54 8.68 -1.72
C LEU A 32 6.64 7.23 -2.21
N VAL A 33 7.10 7.05 -3.45
CA VAL A 33 7.28 5.72 -4.07
C VAL A 33 8.41 4.96 -3.38
N GLU A 34 9.56 5.60 -3.15
CA GLU A 34 10.71 5.01 -2.46
C GLU A 34 10.37 4.60 -1.04
N GLU A 35 9.63 5.43 -0.31
CA GLU A 35 9.20 5.10 1.04
C GLU A 35 8.26 3.89 1.06
N THR A 36 7.30 3.84 0.13
CA THR A 36 6.36 2.72 0.01
C THR A 36 7.08 1.45 -0.41
N LEU A 37 8.05 1.55 -1.30
CA LEU A 37 8.90 0.44 -1.72
C LEU A 37 9.74 -0.07 -0.55
N SER A 38 10.33 0.83 0.24
CA SER A 38 11.08 0.48 1.44
C SER A 38 10.22 -0.29 2.43
N TYR A 39 9.01 0.18 2.72
CA TYR A 39 8.06 -0.53 3.59
C TYR A 39 7.69 -1.91 3.01
N ALA A 40 7.30 -1.98 1.74
CA ALA A 40 6.84 -3.22 1.12
C ALA A 40 7.97 -4.27 1.02
N GLY A 41 9.19 -3.84 0.74
CA GLY A 41 10.36 -4.71 0.59
C GLY A 41 11.03 -5.13 1.91
N SER A 42 10.77 -4.43 3.02
CA SER A 42 11.36 -4.74 4.32
C SER A 42 10.34 -5.33 5.31
N GLN A 43 9.33 -4.55 5.67
CA GLN A 43 8.37 -4.89 6.72
C GLN A 43 7.30 -5.84 6.17
N LEU A 44 6.74 -5.53 5.00
CA LEU A 44 5.64 -6.31 4.44
C LEU A 44 6.11 -7.58 3.70
N ALA A 45 7.37 -7.65 3.30
CA ALA A 45 7.90 -8.71 2.43
C ALA A 45 7.63 -10.12 2.98
N GLY A 46 7.77 -10.31 4.30
CA GLY A 46 7.45 -11.58 4.95
C GLY A 46 5.99 -11.97 4.77
N GLU A 47 5.05 -11.04 4.95
CA GLU A 47 3.61 -11.27 4.81
C GLU A 47 3.17 -11.40 3.35
N LEU A 48 3.82 -10.69 2.42
CA LEU A 48 3.55 -10.83 0.97
C LEU A 48 3.99 -12.20 0.47
N SER A 49 5.11 -12.73 0.97
CA SER A 49 5.61 -14.05 0.59
C SER A 49 4.64 -15.20 0.92
N GLN A 50 3.73 -14.98 1.86
CA GLN A 50 2.71 -15.95 2.27
C GLN A 50 1.38 -15.78 1.53
N SER A 51 1.21 -14.72 0.73
CA SER A 51 0.02 -14.50 -0.07
C SER A 51 0.10 -15.27 -1.39
N GLU A 52 -1.03 -15.80 -1.83
CA GLU A 52 -1.12 -16.59 -3.06
C GLU A 52 -0.79 -15.75 -4.30
N TYR A 53 -1.32 -14.53 -4.34
CA TYR A 53 -1.09 -13.57 -5.41
C TYR A 53 0.23 -12.80 -5.24
N TRP A 54 0.44 -12.19 -4.07
CA TRP A 54 1.53 -11.24 -3.87
C TRP A 54 2.92 -11.86 -3.77
N SER A 55 3.02 -13.15 -3.44
CA SER A 55 4.30 -13.88 -3.49
C SER A 55 4.91 -13.95 -4.89
N LYS A 56 4.08 -13.81 -5.95
CA LYS A 56 4.48 -13.90 -7.35
C LYS A 56 4.43 -12.55 -8.07
N ALA A 57 3.75 -11.57 -7.48
CA ALA A 57 3.56 -10.27 -8.08
C ALA A 57 4.83 -9.41 -7.97
N PRO A 58 5.15 -8.56 -8.99
CA PRO A 58 6.23 -7.60 -8.88
C PRO A 58 6.02 -6.63 -7.72
N LEU A 59 7.08 -6.30 -6.99
CA LEU A 59 7.02 -5.37 -5.86
C LEU A 59 6.45 -4.00 -6.27
N ALA A 60 6.77 -3.53 -7.47
CA ALA A 60 6.21 -2.29 -8.02
C ALA A 60 4.67 -2.31 -8.11
N ARG A 61 4.06 -3.46 -8.42
CA ARG A 61 2.60 -3.61 -8.43
C ARG A 61 2.04 -3.51 -7.02
N CYS A 62 2.74 -4.05 -6.02
CA CYS A 62 2.35 -3.91 -4.61
C CYS A 62 2.40 -2.45 -4.16
N VAL A 63 3.49 -1.75 -4.48
CA VAL A 63 3.63 -0.30 -4.21
C VAL A 63 2.46 0.48 -4.82
N ALA A 64 2.13 0.22 -6.08
CA ALA A 64 1.05 0.93 -6.74
C ALA A 64 -0.33 0.63 -6.12
N ALA A 65 -0.59 -0.61 -5.73
CA ALA A 65 -1.82 -1.00 -5.02
C ALA A 65 -1.92 -0.34 -3.63
N LEU A 66 -0.82 -0.29 -2.87
CA LEU A 66 -0.76 0.40 -1.59
C LEU A 66 -1.08 1.90 -1.75
N LEU A 67 -0.46 2.57 -2.71
CA LEU A 67 -0.69 3.99 -2.95
C LEU A 67 -2.12 4.27 -3.44
N PHE A 68 -2.70 3.40 -4.26
CA PHE A 68 -4.11 3.47 -4.61
C PHE A 68 -5.01 3.39 -3.37
N LEU A 69 -4.78 2.44 -2.47
CA LEU A 69 -5.56 2.31 -1.24
C LEU A 69 -5.37 3.50 -0.29
N VAL A 70 -4.18 4.13 -0.30
CA VAL A 70 -3.93 5.37 0.43
C VAL A 70 -4.69 6.55 -0.18
N ASP A 71 -4.68 6.69 -1.51
CA ASP A 71 -5.43 7.74 -2.21
C ASP A 71 -6.92 7.67 -1.86
N ARG A 72 -7.50 6.47 -1.90
CA ARG A 72 -8.90 6.20 -1.54
C ARG A 72 -9.19 6.30 -0.04
N GLY A 73 -8.17 6.49 0.79
CA GLY A 73 -8.32 6.61 2.24
C GLY A 73 -8.65 5.32 2.99
N ILE A 74 -8.42 4.18 2.35
CA ILE A 74 -8.68 2.83 2.87
C ILE A 74 -7.51 2.32 3.69
N VAL A 75 -6.30 2.77 3.33
CA VAL A 75 -5.07 2.54 4.08
C VAL A 75 -4.53 3.89 4.52
N ASN A 76 -4.20 4.02 5.80
CA ASN A 76 -3.57 5.19 6.36
C ASN A 76 -2.06 5.05 6.29
N ARG A 77 -1.40 6.08 5.76
CA ARG A 77 0.06 6.21 5.81
C ARG A 77 0.43 7.00 7.07
N VAL A 78 1.02 6.33 8.05
CA VAL A 78 1.31 6.92 9.38
C VAL A 78 2.79 6.84 9.71
N ALA A 79 3.28 7.76 10.54
CA ALA A 79 4.62 7.64 11.14
C ALA A 79 4.55 6.80 12.40
N HIS A 80 5.42 5.81 12.51
CA HIS A 80 5.59 4.98 13.69
C HIS A 80 7.09 4.80 13.96
N GLN A 81 7.58 5.24 15.13
CA GLN A 81 8.99 5.11 15.52
C GLN A 81 10.01 5.57 14.45
N GLY A 82 9.72 6.67 13.76
CA GLY A 82 10.61 7.24 12.74
C GLY A 82 10.52 6.55 11.36
N VAL A 83 9.74 5.49 11.22
CA VAL A 83 9.45 4.84 9.93
C VAL A 83 8.01 5.10 9.50
N ARG A 84 7.77 4.97 8.20
CA ARG A 84 6.43 5.10 7.63
C ARG A 84 5.83 3.74 7.41
N VAL A 85 4.59 3.60 7.86
CA VAL A 85 3.86 2.34 7.85
C VAL A 85 2.46 2.55 7.31
N PHE A 86 1.87 1.46 6.86
CA PHE A 86 0.60 1.45 6.13
C PHE A 86 -0.40 0.63 6.93
N GLU A 87 -1.45 1.28 7.41
CA GLU A 87 -2.41 0.71 8.34
C GLU A 87 -3.82 0.72 7.72
N PRO A 88 -4.42 -0.45 7.46
CA PRO A 88 -5.77 -0.51 6.94
C PRO A 88 -6.78 0.10 7.94
N THR A 89 -7.73 0.86 7.43
CA THR A 89 -8.90 1.33 8.21
C THR A 89 -9.78 0.14 8.62
N GLU A 90 -10.58 0.27 9.68
CA GLU A 90 -11.44 -0.82 10.17
C GLU A 90 -12.41 -1.37 9.11
N GLY A 91 -12.87 -0.53 8.19
CA GLY A 91 -13.79 -0.89 7.11
C GLY A 91 -13.11 -1.29 5.79
N ALA A 92 -11.80 -1.50 5.76
CA ALA A 92 -11.05 -1.67 4.52
C ALA A 92 -11.52 -2.89 3.71
N GLU A 93 -11.71 -4.02 4.36
CA GLU A 93 -12.16 -5.27 3.76
C GLU A 93 -13.59 -5.18 3.22
N ALA A 94 -14.47 -4.50 3.97
CA ALA A 94 -15.85 -4.24 3.56
C ALA A 94 -15.90 -3.33 2.33
N TRP A 95 -15.14 -2.23 2.34
CA TRP A 95 -15.08 -1.29 1.22
C TRP A 95 -14.58 -1.97 -0.07
N VAL A 96 -13.54 -2.82 0.01
CA VAL A 96 -13.06 -3.59 -1.16
C VAL A 96 -14.13 -4.57 -1.66
N SER A 97 -14.91 -5.14 -0.76
CA SER A 97 -16.00 -6.07 -1.08
C SER A 97 -17.23 -5.37 -1.65
N GLU A 98 -17.44 -4.09 -1.36
CA GLU A 98 -18.60 -3.34 -1.85
C GLU A 98 -18.27 -2.55 -3.12
N THR A 99 -16.98 -2.29 -3.39
CA THR A 99 -16.54 -1.55 -4.57
C THR A 99 -16.58 -2.42 -5.83
N GLU A 100 -17.56 -2.17 -6.71
CA GLU A 100 -17.74 -2.91 -7.95
C GLU A 100 -16.56 -2.75 -8.93
N ALA A 101 -15.97 -1.55 -8.99
CA ALA A 101 -14.80 -1.29 -9.84
C ALA A 101 -13.58 -2.15 -9.48
N LEU A 102 -13.53 -2.72 -8.27
CA LEU A 102 -12.49 -3.63 -7.82
C LEU A 102 -12.84 -5.11 -8.01
N ALA A 103 -14.00 -5.45 -8.56
CA ALA A 103 -14.40 -6.85 -8.79
C ALA A 103 -13.28 -7.74 -9.39
N PRO A 104 -12.56 -7.35 -10.46
CA PRO A 104 -11.49 -8.18 -11.02
C PRO A 104 -10.22 -8.25 -10.13
N TYR A 105 -10.05 -7.31 -9.20
CA TYR A 105 -8.87 -7.18 -8.34
C TYR A 105 -9.18 -7.49 -6.87
N ARG A 106 -10.39 -7.96 -6.57
CA ARG A 106 -10.90 -8.09 -5.21
C ARG A 106 -10.05 -9.03 -4.36
N ALA A 107 -9.85 -10.26 -4.83
CA ALA A 107 -9.05 -11.24 -4.10
C ALA A 107 -7.61 -10.74 -3.85
N PRO A 108 -6.86 -10.27 -4.86
CA PRO A 108 -5.56 -9.64 -4.63
C PRO A 108 -5.58 -8.49 -3.62
N THR A 109 -6.60 -7.63 -3.69
CA THR A 109 -6.68 -6.46 -2.79
C THR A 109 -6.99 -6.89 -1.35
N LEU A 110 -7.87 -7.87 -1.14
CA LEU A 110 -8.16 -8.43 0.18
C LEU A 110 -6.95 -9.17 0.77
N GLU A 111 -6.20 -9.91 -0.07
CA GLU A 111 -4.94 -10.52 0.36
C GLU A 111 -3.92 -9.48 0.83
N LEU A 112 -3.81 -8.35 0.12
CA LEU A 112 -2.92 -7.26 0.52
C LEU A 112 -3.33 -6.67 1.88
N ILE A 113 -4.62 -6.41 2.07
CA ILE A 113 -5.15 -5.90 3.35
C ILE A 113 -4.87 -6.90 4.48
N ALA A 114 -5.07 -8.20 4.24
CA ALA A 114 -4.76 -9.24 5.21
C ALA A 114 -3.27 -9.27 5.58
N SER A 115 -2.36 -9.13 4.62
CA SER A 115 -0.92 -9.02 4.88
C SER A 115 -0.59 -7.78 5.74
N LEU A 116 -1.21 -6.63 5.46
CA LEU A 116 -1.03 -5.41 6.26
C LEU A 116 -1.54 -5.58 7.70
N ARG A 117 -2.68 -6.24 7.89
CA ARG A 117 -3.23 -6.55 9.22
C ARG A 117 -2.31 -7.45 10.04
N ARG A 118 -1.76 -8.50 9.41
CA ARG A 118 -0.83 -9.42 10.08
C ARG A 118 0.44 -8.69 10.50
N GLU A 119 0.98 -7.83 9.63
CA GLU A 119 2.14 -7.01 9.97
C GLU A 119 1.84 -6.03 11.10
N GLN A 120 0.69 -5.35 11.07
CA GLN A 120 0.23 -4.48 12.16
C GLN A 120 0.11 -5.23 13.49
N ALA A 121 -0.45 -6.45 13.47
CA ALA A 121 -0.58 -7.30 14.65
C ALA A 121 0.79 -7.77 15.18
N ARG A 122 1.74 -8.11 14.30
CA ARG A 122 3.12 -8.45 14.70
C ARG A 122 3.82 -7.29 15.39
N ARG A 123 3.74 -6.09 14.80
CA ARG A 123 4.31 -4.86 15.37
C ARG A 123 3.71 -4.49 16.72
N SER A 124 2.41 -4.73 16.89
CA SER A 124 1.69 -4.42 18.14
C SER A 124 1.94 -5.45 19.25
N ARG A 125 2.57 -6.58 18.93
CA ARG A 125 2.86 -7.62 19.92
C ARG A 125 4.01 -7.17 20.81
N PRO A 126 3.85 -7.20 22.15
CA PRO A 126 4.96 -6.90 23.06
C PRO A 126 6.10 -7.89 22.81
N THR A 127 7.28 -7.38 22.47
CA THR A 127 8.51 -8.17 22.50
C THR A 127 8.75 -8.55 23.95
N ARG A 128 8.45 -9.81 24.32
CA ARG A 128 8.74 -10.29 25.67
C ARG A 128 10.27 -10.44 25.76
N PRO A 129 10.94 -9.82 26.74
CA PRO A 129 12.37 -9.97 26.96
C PRO A 129 12.74 -11.40 27.37
#